data_AF-A0A142XN98-F1
#
_entry.id   AF-A0A142XN98-F1
#
_cell.length_a   1.000
_cell.length_b   1.000
_cell.length_c   1.000
_cell.angle_alpha   90.00
_cell.angle_beta   90.00
_cell.angle_gamma   90.00
#
_symmetry.space_group_name_H-M   'P 1'
#
loop_
_entity.id
_entity.type
_entity.pdbx_description
1 polymer ?
#
loop_
_entity_poly.entity_id
_entity_poly.type
_entity_poly.pdbx_seq_one_letter_code
_entity_poly.pdbx_strand_id
1 'polypeptide(L)'
;MYGVPSEVDLNFLHGSELIQVRLGVHQVQFIFHPVGAINVDGKWELLGADGSVLDRSEPAPRTRAFQLHRLLGLRVTQTQVAPPTSIAVRFESGDTLRVFGSSKEYESFTIQPGDIVV
;
A
#
# COMPACT_ATOMS: atom_id res chain seq x y z
N MET A 1 7.79 18.12 2.84
CA MET A 1 6.96 18.18 1.62
C MET A 1 5.65 17.49 1.96
N TYR A 2 4.50 18.13 1.76
CA TYR A 2 3.20 17.60 2.21
C TYR A 2 2.51 16.85 1.08
N GLY A 3 2.10 15.60 1.33
CA GLY A 3 1.49 14.72 0.31
C GLY A 3 2.51 13.93 -0.52
N VAL A 4 2.00 13.12 -1.45
CA VAL A 4 2.82 12.23 -2.29
C VAL A 4 3.59 13.05 -3.33
N PRO A 5 4.94 12.99 -3.37
CA PRO A 5 5.72 13.67 -4.40
C PRO A 5 5.35 13.16 -5.81
N SER A 6 5.34 14.06 -6.80
CA SER A 6 5.07 13.70 -8.19
C SER A 6 6.13 12.80 -8.82
N GLU A 7 7.31 12.77 -8.23
CA GLU A 7 8.49 12.07 -8.74
C GLU A 7 8.78 10.76 -7.97
N VAL A 8 7.85 10.28 -7.14
CA VAL A 8 8.01 8.98 -6.47
C VAL A 8 8.08 7.88 -7.53
N ASP A 9 9.24 7.24 -7.63
CA ASP A 9 9.42 6.06 -8.47
C ASP A 9 8.91 4.82 -7.74
N LEU A 10 7.89 4.19 -8.32
CA LEU A 10 7.32 2.92 -7.85
C LEU A 10 7.64 1.74 -8.77
N ASN A 11 8.45 1.95 -9.82
CA ASN A 11 8.71 0.92 -10.81
C ASN A 11 9.38 -0.33 -10.22
N PHE A 12 10.12 -0.18 -9.12
CA PHE A 12 10.75 -1.29 -8.40
C PHE A 12 9.73 -2.31 -7.83
N LEU A 13 8.45 -1.92 -7.68
CA LEU A 13 7.40 -2.84 -7.26
C LEU A 13 6.87 -3.67 -8.42
N HIS A 14 7.04 -3.26 -9.67
CA HIS A 14 6.45 -3.95 -10.81
C HIS A 14 7.04 -5.37 -10.96
N GLY A 15 6.18 -6.39 -10.94
CA GLY A 15 6.55 -7.80 -10.94
C GLY A 15 6.92 -8.35 -9.56
N SER A 16 7.09 -7.51 -8.55
CA SER A 16 7.34 -7.93 -7.17
C SER A 16 6.08 -8.56 -6.56
N GLU A 17 6.27 -9.57 -5.74
CA GLU A 17 5.22 -10.35 -5.09
C GLU A 17 5.00 -9.85 -3.67
N LEU A 18 3.76 -9.64 -3.25
CA LEU A 18 3.46 -9.33 -1.84
C LEU A 18 3.54 -10.60 -1.00
N ILE A 19 4.60 -10.74 -0.21
CA ILE A 19 4.86 -11.95 0.58
C ILE A 19 4.40 -11.85 2.04
N GLN A 20 4.20 -10.62 2.54
CA GLN A 20 3.78 -10.42 3.93
C GLN A 20 2.92 -9.17 4.11
N VAL A 21 1.91 -9.29 4.96
CA VAL A 21 1.15 -8.16 5.53
C VAL A 21 1.35 -8.18 7.04
N ARG A 22 1.83 -7.08 7.62
CA ARG A 22 2.06 -6.94 9.06
C ARG A 22 1.09 -5.93 9.63
N LEU A 23 0.40 -6.32 10.70
CA LEU A 23 -0.56 -5.46 11.40
C LEU A 23 0.06 -4.98 12.71
N GLY A 24 0.28 -3.68 12.82
CA GLY A 24 0.65 -2.99 14.05
C GLY A 24 -0.53 -2.23 14.64
N VAL A 25 -0.37 -1.72 15.86
CA VAL A 25 -1.42 -0.94 16.56
C VAL A 25 -1.82 0.32 15.78
N HIS A 26 -0.85 0.94 15.09
CA HIS A 26 -1.04 2.20 14.35
C HIS A 26 -0.70 2.10 12.88
N GLN A 27 -0.19 0.95 12.41
CA GLN A 27 0.35 0.82 11.06
C GLN A 27 -0.01 -0.51 10.42
N VAL A 28 -0.07 -0.50 9.09
CA VAL A 28 -0.10 -1.71 8.27
C VAL A 28 1.10 -1.68 7.32
N GLN A 29 1.85 -2.77 7.26
CA GLN A 29 3.02 -2.88 6.39
C GLN A 29 2.80 -3.95 5.32
N PHE A 30 3.15 -3.61 4.09
CA PHE A 30 3.10 -4.47 2.91
C PHE A 30 4.53 -4.76 2.47
N ILE A 31 4.96 -6.01 2.56
CA ILE A 31 6.34 -6.42 2.27
C ILE A 31 6.38 -7.21 0.97
N PHE A 32 7.21 -6.76 0.04
CA PHE A 32 7.34 -7.30 -1.30
C PHE A 32 8.67 -8.05 -1.48
N HIS A 33 8.67 -9.05 -2.36
CA HIS A 33 9.85 -9.79 -2.79
C HIS A 33 10.04 -9.63 -4.31
N PRO A 34 11.27 -9.46 -4.82
CA PRO A 34 12.55 -9.50 -4.11
C PRO A 34 12.83 -8.27 -3.25
N VAL A 35 12.17 -7.15 -3.53
CA VAL A 35 12.47 -5.89 -2.88
C VAL A 35 11.21 -5.03 -2.74
N GLY A 36 11.14 -4.25 -1.68
CA GLY A 36 10.12 -3.23 -1.49
C GLY A 36 9.32 -3.38 -0.21
N ALA A 37 9.02 -2.26 0.44
CA ALA A 37 8.00 -2.19 1.47
C ALA A 37 7.18 -0.90 1.36
N ILE A 38 5.89 -1.01 1.66
CA ILE A 38 5.00 0.14 1.86
C ILE A 38 4.50 0.05 3.30
N ASN A 39 4.89 1.01 4.14
CA ASN A 39 4.42 1.12 5.52
C ASN A 39 3.38 2.23 5.58
N VAL A 40 2.18 1.94 6.10
CA VAL A 40 1.03 2.85 6.10
C VAL A 40 0.57 3.10 7.52
N ASP A 41 0.77 4.32 8.00
CA ASP A 41 0.20 4.83 9.26
C ASP A 41 -1.16 5.55 9.03
N GLY A 42 -1.42 5.91 7.78
CA GLY A 42 -2.59 6.67 7.36
C GLY A 42 -3.73 5.83 6.76
N LYS A 43 -4.49 6.49 5.88
CA LYS A 43 -5.64 5.89 5.22
C LYS A 43 -5.20 4.99 4.06
N TRP A 44 -5.92 3.88 3.91
CA TRP A 44 -5.79 2.98 2.78
C TRP A 44 -7.15 2.38 2.41
N GLU A 45 -7.27 1.95 1.16
CA GLU A 45 -8.41 1.22 0.62
C GLU A 45 -7.92 0.01 -0.19
N LEU A 46 -8.63 -1.10 -0.04
CA LEU A 46 -8.52 -2.26 -0.91
C LEU A 46 -9.75 -2.28 -1.81
N LEU A 47 -9.51 -2.25 -3.12
CA LEU A 47 -10.55 -2.29 -4.13
C LEU A 47 -10.51 -3.63 -4.86
N GLY A 48 -11.70 -4.16 -5.16
CA GLY A 48 -11.85 -5.31 -6.02
C GLY A 48 -11.56 -4.96 -7.48
N ALA A 49 -11.37 -6.00 -8.30
CA ALA A 49 -11.22 -5.84 -9.76
C ALA A 49 -12.39 -5.09 -10.43
N ASP A 50 -13.58 -5.08 -9.81
CA ASP A 50 -14.77 -4.35 -10.24
C ASP A 50 -14.83 -2.90 -9.74
N GLY A 51 -13.83 -2.46 -8.98
CA GLY A 51 -13.75 -1.14 -8.36
C GLY A 51 -14.53 -1.01 -7.04
N SER A 52 -15.17 -2.07 -6.55
CA SER A 52 -15.85 -2.06 -5.26
C SER A 52 -14.86 -1.96 -4.09
N VAL A 53 -15.24 -1.28 -3.01
CA VAL A 53 -14.40 -1.21 -1.80
C VAL A 53 -14.56 -2.52 -1.01
N LEU A 54 -13.53 -3.36 -1.04
CA LEU A 54 -13.48 -4.61 -0.29
C LEU A 54 -13.10 -4.38 1.17
N ASP A 55 -12.18 -3.45 1.41
CA ASP A 55 -11.72 -3.10 2.75
C ASP A 55 -11.10 -1.70 2.80
N ARG A 56 -10.95 -1.14 4.00
CA ARG A 56 -10.33 0.17 4.23
C ARG A 56 -9.78 0.30 5.64
N SER A 57 -8.93 1.31 5.84
CA SER A 57 -8.54 1.78 7.17
C SER A 57 -9.78 2.15 7.99
N GLU A 58 -9.87 1.65 9.21
CA GLU A 58 -10.95 1.90 10.19
C GLU A 58 -10.29 1.99 11.58
N PRO A 59 -10.76 2.88 12.48
CA PRO A 59 -10.31 2.91 13.86
C PRO A 59 -10.46 1.55 14.56
N ALA A 60 -9.59 1.27 15.53
CA ALA A 60 -9.78 0.12 16.42
C ALA A 60 -10.86 0.42 17.49
N PRO A 61 -11.67 -0.56 17.90
CA PRO A 61 -11.76 -1.90 17.33
C PRO A 61 -12.51 -1.90 15.98
N ARG A 62 -12.03 -2.71 15.03
CA ARG A 62 -12.67 -2.85 13.72
C ARG A 62 -13.94 -3.67 13.80
N THR A 63 -14.92 -3.32 12.98
CA THR A 63 -16.19 -4.07 12.88
C THR A 63 -16.12 -5.23 11.90
N ARG A 64 -15.11 -5.26 11.03
CA ARG A 64 -14.91 -6.28 9.98
C ARG A 64 -13.49 -6.85 10.01
N ALA A 65 -13.38 -8.13 9.65
CA ALA A 65 -12.09 -8.79 9.46
C ALA A 65 -11.34 -8.20 8.26
N PHE A 66 -10.01 -8.09 8.40
CA PHE A 66 -9.14 -7.60 7.34
C PHE A 66 -9.21 -8.48 6.09
N GLN A 67 -9.33 -7.85 4.93
CA GLN A 67 -9.32 -8.52 3.62
C GLN A 67 -7.95 -8.43 2.91
N LEU A 68 -6.96 -7.81 3.54
CA LEU A 68 -5.62 -7.61 2.96
C LEU A 68 -4.88 -8.91 2.62
N HIS A 69 -5.23 -10.01 3.29
CA HIS A 69 -4.65 -11.34 3.03
C HIS A 69 -4.90 -11.83 1.59
N ARG A 70 -5.90 -11.29 0.89
CA ARG A 70 -6.21 -11.60 -0.51
C ARG A 70 -5.09 -11.21 -1.47
N LEU A 71 -4.24 -10.28 -1.07
CA LEU A 71 -3.11 -9.81 -1.87
C LEU A 71 -1.86 -10.67 -1.70
N LEU A 72 -1.80 -11.54 -0.69
CA LEU A 72 -0.62 -12.36 -0.41
C LEU A 72 -0.36 -13.35 -1.54
N GLY A 73 0.90 -13.45 -1.94
CA GLY A 73 1.36 -14.29 -3.04
C GLY A 73 1.09 -13.71 -4.43
N LEU A 74 0.48 -12.53 -4.52
CA LEU A 74 0.16 -11.90 -5.80
C LEU A 74 1.25 -10.94 -6.24
N ARG A 75 1.48 -10.92 -7.56
CA ARG A 75 2.40 -9.97 -8.19
C ARG A 75 1.75 -8.63 -8.50
N VAL A 76 2.52 -7.58 -8.34
CA VAL A 76 2.16 -6.23 -8.79
C VAL A 76 2.27 -6.17 -10.31
N THR A 77 1.20 -5.73 -10.96
CA THR A 77 1.13 -5.57 -12.43
C THR A 77 1.14 -4.11 -12.85
N GLN A 78 0.80 -3.18 -11.97
CA GLN A 78 0.77 -1.77 -12.28
C GLN A 78 0.88 -0.93 -11.00
N THR A 79 1.55 0.21 -11.11
CA THR A 79 1.58 1.24 -10.07
C THR A 79 1.14 2.58 -10.66
N GLN A 80 0.43 3.38 -9.87
CA GLN A 80 0.02 4.73 -10.26
C GLN A 80 0.30 5.69 -9.12
N VAL A 81 0.89 6.84 -9.43
CA VAL A 81 1.01 7.95 -8.50
C VAL A 81 -0.05 8.98 -8.89
N ALA A 82 -0.84 9.43 -7.92
CA ALA A 82 -1.84 10.50 -8.08
C ALA A 82 -1.50 11.65 -7.12
N PRO A 83 -0.46 12.44 -7.42
CA PRO A 83 -0.02 13.52 -6.55
C PRO A 83 -1.11 14.59 -6.37
N PRO A 84 -1.16 15.26 -5.22
CA PRO A 84 -0.43 14.97 -3.97
C PRO A 84 -1.13 13.91 -3.10
N THR A 85 -2.17 13.25 -3.65
CA THR A 85 -3.21 12.61 -2.85
C THR A 85 -2.90 11.17 -2.45
N SER A 86 -2.38 10.36 -3.37
CA SER A 86 -2.31 8.91 -3.17
C SER A 86 -1.37 8.22 -4.15
N ILE A 87 -1.06 6.97 -3.80
CA ILE A 87 -0.51 5.97 -4.72
C ILE A 87 -1.50 4.80 -4.83
N ALA A 88 -1.46 4.09 -5.94
CA ALA A 88 -2.21 2.86 -6.15
C ALA A 88 -1.28 1.76 -6.68
N VAL A 89 -1.45 0.54 -6.17
CA VAL A 89 -0.72 -0.67 -6.55
C VAL A 89 -1.75 -1.71 -6.95
N ARG A 90 -1.72 -2.12 -8.22
CA ARG A 90 -2.63 -3.12 -8.79
C ARG A 90 -1.93 -4.47 -8.86
N PHE A 91 -2.65 -5.51 -8.48
CA PHE A 91 -2.17 -6.89 -8.44
C PHE A 91 -2.71 -7.69 -9.63
N GLU A 92 -2.12 -8.85 -9.90
CA GLU A 92 -2.53 -9.73 -11.01
C GLU A 92 -3.95 -10.28 -10.89
N SER A 93 -4.53 -10.32 -9.69
CA SER A 93 -5.96 -10.61 -9.50
C SER A 93 -6.89 -9.52 -10.02
N GLY A 94 -6.35 -8.33 -10.32
CA GLY A 94 -7.10 -7.12 -10.63
C GLY A 94 -7.42 -6.26 -9.42
N ASP A 95 -7.29 -6.80 -8.20
CA ASP A 95 -7.47 -6.05 -6.95
C ASP A 95 -6.42 -4.92 -6.85
N THR A 96 -6.79 -3.81 -6.21
CA THR A 96 -5.97 -2.60 -6.12
C THR A 96 -5.86 -2.10 -4.68
N LEU A 97 -4.63 -1.96 -4.19
CA LEU A 97 -4.33 -1.28 -2.93
C LEU A 97 -4.09 0.20 -3.20
N ARG A 98 -4.84 1.08 -2.54
CA ARG A 98 -4.67 2.53 -2.59
C ARG A 98 -4.24 3.06 -1.23
N VAL A 99 -3.20 3.88 -1.21
CA VAL A 99 -2.65 4.49 0.01
C VAL A 99 -2.69 6.02 -0.13
N PHE A 100 -3.19 6.72 0.89
CA PHE A 100 -3.41 8.16 0.84
C PHE A 100 -2.40 8.95 1.67
N GLY A 101 -1.82 9.98 1.06
CA GLY A 101 -0.95 10.98 1.70
C GLY A 101 -1.74 12.04 2.46
N SER A 102 -2.67 11.64 3.33
CA SER A 102 -3.73 12.53 3.85
C SER A 102 -3.37 13.44 5.03
N SER A 103 -2.15 13.34 5.59
CA SER A 103 -1.74 14.20 6.71
C SER A 103 -1.02 15.46 6.20
N LYS A 104 -1.49 16.62 6.67
CA LYS A 104 -0.87 17.93 6.44
C LYS A 104 0.34 18.18 7.35
N GLU A 105 0.60 17.32 8.32
CA GLU A 105 1.57 17.55 9.40
C GLU A 105 2.60 16.42 9.53
N TYR A 106 2.31 15.22 9.01
CA TYR A 106 3.14 14.01 9.12
C TYR A 106 3.17 13.20 7.83
N GLU A 107 4.26 12.47 7.60
CA GLU A 107 4.35 11.50 6.49
C GLU A 107 3.37 10.35 6.76
N SER A 108 2.38 10.14 5.87
CA SER A 108 1.27 9.19 6.11
C SER A 108 1.60 7.75 5.73
N PHE A 109 2.69 7.57 5.01
CA PHE A 109 3.24 6.28 4.63
C PHE A 109 4.68 6.45 4.15
N THR A 110 5.50 5.43 4.31
CA THR A 110 6.87 5.39 3.76
C THR A 110 6.97 4.31 2.71
N ILE A 111 7.69 4.59 1.63
CA ILE A 111 8.05 3.60 0.61
C ILE A 111 9.54 3.33 0.74
N GLN A 112 9.91 2.06 0.92
CA GLN A 112 11.29 1.65 1.00
C GLN A 112 11.61 0.79 -0.22
N PRO A 113 12.41 1.28 -1.19
CA PRO A 113 12.83 0.51 -2.37
C PRO A 113 13.83 -0.62 -2.07
N GLY A 114 14.04 -0.94 -0.78
CA GLY A 114 14.91 -1.97 -0.24
C GLY A 114 16.42 -1.69 -0.31
N ASP A 115 17.06 -2.23 0.72
CA ASP A 115 18.49 -2.36 1.06
C ASP A 115 19.34 -1.11 1.37
N ILE A 116 19.55 -0.92 2.69
CA ILE A 116 20.92 -0.98 3.23
C ILE A 116 21.01 -2.32 3.98
N VAL A 117 21.78 -3.28 3.45
CA VAL A 117 22.23 -4.46 4.20
C VAL A 117 23.52 -4.05 4.92
N VAL A 118 23.58 -4.23 6.24
CA VAL A 118 24.83 -4.14 7.03
C VAL A 118 25.26 -5.54 7.42
#